data_AF-A0AAE4F0L2-F1
#
_entry.id   AF-A0AAE4F0L2-F1
#
_cell.length_a   1.000
_cell.length_b   1.000
_cell.length_c   1.000
_cell.angle_alpha   90.00
_cell.angle_beta   90.00
_cell.angle_gamma   90.00
#
_symmetry.space_group_name_H-M   'P 1'
#
loop_
_entity.id
_entity.type
_entity.pdbx_description
1 polymer ?
#
loop_
_entity_poly.entity_id
_entity_poly.type
_entity_poly.pdbx_seq_one_letter_code
_entity_poly.pdbx_strand_id
1 'polypeptide(L)'
;MRTNKNSEVHDVERLESGEYLVTDMEYERIFTVKNGEVTWQWNASSFYDAPQDPTTTDWLHINDVDVISTGRYLVSVRNANQLLVIKRGEGVVDVINEDTTDSNDANCRKSGQLADYDSDGDIRCGDPDVLNHQHNPQWLGDGAVLVADSENDRVIELHRTAAGEWEPAWAVDQAEGVAFDWPRDADRLPNGNTLITDTLNRRLVEVDESGTVVWSVRTKRIPYEADRLPYGEPVGPPTYTSNGSSVDSPDAGVPGLSLLLVGLRAVVPSTPFWFREPQLGLTLVSALLIVVGGVENRRP
;
A
#
# COMPACT_ATOMS: atom_id res chain seq x y z
N MET A 1 31.24 2.65 -5.98
CA MET A 1 31.39 1.50 -6.90
C MET A 1 29.99 1.06 -7.27
N ARG A 2 29.71 0.86 -8.55
CA ARG A 2 28.41 0.34 -9.00
C ARG A 2 28.26 -1.12 -8.56
N THR A 3 27.16 -1.42 -7.90
CA THR A 3 26.79 -2.75 -7.42
C THR A 3 25.31 -2.98 -7.71
N ASN A 4 24.82 -4.19 -7.50
CA ASN A 4 23.38 -4.43 -7.62
C ASN A 4 22.59 -3.71 -6.49
N LYS A 5 23.21 -3.38 -5.36
CA LYS A 5 22.53 -2.65 -4.27
C LYS A 5 22.15 -1.20 -4.60
N ASN A 6 22.76 -0.59 -5.62
CA ASN A 6 22.58 0.82 -5.98
C ASN A 6 22.39 0.99 -7.49
N SER A 7 22.02 -0.07 -8.19
CA SER A 7 21.86 -0.09 -9.65
C SER A 7 21.03 -1.30 -10.03
N GLU A 8 19.73 -1.21 -9.73
CA GLU A 8 18.71 -2.18 -10.09
C GLU A 8 17.53 -1.45 -10.77
N VAL A 9 16.80 -2.20 -11.61
CA VAL A 9 15.45 -1.83 -12.05
C VAL A 9 14.52 -2.56 -11.08
N HIS A 10 13.64 -1.81 -10.43
CA HIS A 10 12.74 -2.40 -9.45
C HIS A 10 11.37 -2.75 -10.03
N ASP A 11 10.89 -1.93 -10.96
CA ASP A 11 9.52 -2.02 -11.43
C ASP A 11 9.41 -1.67 -12.93
N VAL A 12 8.43 -2.27 -13.60
CA VAL A 12 8.15 -2.10 -15.02
C VAL A 12 6.66 -2.25 -15.36
N GLU A 13 6.07 -1.14 -15.82
CA GLU A 13 4.68 -1.07 -16.21
C GLU A 13 4.47 -1.00 -17.72
N ARG A 14 3.48 -1.73 -18.26
CA ARG A 14 3.18 -1.69 -19.70
C ARG A 14 2.08 -0.68 -20.00
N LEU A 15 2.42 0.37 -20.73
CA LEU A 15 1.47 1.40 -21.12
C LEU A 15 0.58 0.99 -22.30
N GLU A 16 -0.61 1.59 -22.39
CA GLU A 16 -1.54 1.42 -23.52
C GLU A 16 -0.90 1.83 -24.87
N SER A 17 0.04 2.78 -24.84
CA SER A 17 0.82 3.21 -26.02
C SER A 17 1.76 2.12 -26.56
N GLY A 18 1.91 1.00 -25.83
CA GLY A 18 2.88 -0.07 -26.09
C GLY A 18 4.30 0.26 -25.66
N GLU A 19 4.50 1.35 -24.92
CA GLU A 19 5.75 1.65 -24.21
C GLU A 19 5.80 0.86 -22.89
N TYR A 20 7.01 0.71 -22.34
CA TYR A 20 7.22 0.25 -20.97
C TYR A 20 7.71 1.41 -20.13
N LEU A 21 7.06 1.67 -19.00
CA LEU A 21 7.50 2.58 -17.95
C LEU A 21 8.37 1.80 -16.97
N VAL A 22 9.47 2.40 -16.53
CA VAL A 22 10.51 1.69 -15.79
C VAL A 22 11.06 2.59 -14.70
N THR A 23 11.26 2.05 -13.49
CA THR A 23 12.10 2.66 -12.44
C THR A 23 13.55 2.28 -12.64
N ASP A 24 14.46 3.23 -12.46
CA ASP A 24 15.90 3.02 -12.55
C ASP A 24 16.60 3.70 -11.38
N MET A 25 17.04 2.87 -10.42
CA MET A 25 17.73 3.34 -9.23
C MET A 25 19.14 3.86 -9.53
N GLU A 26 19.78 3.38 -10.62
CA GLU A 26 21.18 3.78 -10.90
C GLU A 26 21.28 5.30 -11.07
N TYR A 27 20.27 5.88 -11.71
CA TYR A 27 20.21 7.31 -11.99
C TYR A 27 19.08 8.01 -11.23
N GLU A 28 18.35 7.28 -10.37
CA GLU A 28 17.11 7.69 -9.71
C GLU A 28 16.17 8.44 -10.66
N ARG A 29 15.59 7.68 -11.58
CA ARG A 29 14.71 8.21 -12.62
C ARG A 29 13.58 7.23 -12.94
N ILE A 30 12.53 7.79 -13.54
CA ILE A 30 11.54 7.00 -14.27
C ILE A 30 11.64 7.36 -15.75
N PHE A 31 11.50 6.36 -16.62
CA PHE A 31 11.57 6.58 -18.05
C PHE A 31 10.66 5.61 -18.80
N THR A 32 10.30 5.97 -20.02
CA THR A 32 9.67 5.02 -20.93
C THR A 32 10.59 4.57 -22.04
N VAL A 33 10.46 3.30 -22.39
CA VAL A 33 11.19 2.66 -23.48
C VAL A 33 10.23 2.01 -24.46
N LYS A 34 10.56 2.12 -25.76
CA LYS A 34 9.89 1.41 -26.84
C LYS A 34 10.89 1.03 -27.90
N ASN A 35 10.90 -0.24 -28.31
CA ASN A 35 11.85 -0.78 -29.29
C ASN A 35 13.33 -0.53 -28.91
N GLY A 36 13.64 -0.50 -27.60
CA GLY A 36 14.99 -0.26 -27.09
C GLY A 36 15.41 1.21 -27.03
N GLU A 37 14.54 2.15 -27.41
CA GLU A 37 14.81 3.59 -27.33
C GLU A 37 14.04 4.22 -26.18
N VAL A 38 14.72 5.07 -25.39
CA VAL A 38 14.06 5.90 -24.37
C VAL A 38 13.22 6.96 -25.07
N THR A 39 11.92 6.97 -24.81
CA THR A 39 10.95 7.89 -25.45
C THR A 39 10.58 9.08 -24.58
N TRP A 40 10.74 8.95 -23.25
CA TRP A 40 10.52 10.00 -22.27
C TRP A 40 11.28 9.65 -20.98
N GLN A 41 11.67 10.66 -20.20
CA GLN A 41 12.28 10.47 -18.88
C GLN A 41 11.96 11.62 -17.94
N TRP A 42 11.95 11.33 -16.64
CA TRP A 42 12.03 12.29 -15.56
C TRP A 42 13.17 11.88 -14.62
N ASN A 43 14.03 12.83 -14.24
CA ASN A 43 15.15 12.57 -13.32
C ASN A 43 14.83 13.18 -11.96
N ALA A 44 15.06 12.41 -10.89
CA ALA A 44 14.79 12.87 -9.53
C ALA A 44 15.65 14.07 -9.11
N SER A 45 16.82 14.25 -9.73
CA SER A 45 17.67 15.43 -9.54
C SER A 45 17.05 16.77 -9.97
N SER A 46 15.88 16.74 -10.63
CA SER A 46 15.10 17.96 -10.88
C SER A 46 14.25 18.40 -9.68
N PHE A 47 14.16 17.55 -8.64
CA PHE A 47 13.31 17.75 -7.46
C PHE A 47 14.05 17.51 -6.14
N TYR A 48 15.02 16.59 -6.09
CA TYR A 48 15.86 16.31 -4.92
C TYR A 48 17.31 16.72 -5.16
N ASP A 49 18.03 16.94 -4.06
CA ASP A 49 19.43 17.31 -4.07
C ASP A 49 20.27 16.08 -4.35
N ALA A 50 20.83 16.02 -5.57
CA ALA A 50 21.52 14.84 -6.03
C ALA A 50 23.00 14.83 -5.59
N PRO A 51 23.55 13.66 -5.22
CA PRO A 51 24.98 13.49 -5.06
C PRO A 51 25.72 13.80 -6.35
N GLN A 52 27.02 14.13 -6.22
CA GLN A 52 27.89 14.38 -7.38
C GLN A 52 27.91 13.20 -8.38
N ASP A 53 27.82 11.97 -7.89
CA ASP A 53 27.71 10.75 -8.70
C ASP A 53 26.59 9.84 -8.16
N PRO A 54 25.35 9.96 -8.69
CA PRO A 54 24.21 9.18 -8.24
C PRO A 54 24.39 7.67 -8.47
N THR A 55 25.25 7.25 -9.40
CA THR A 55 25.44 5.83 -9.75
C THR A 55 26.23 5.03 -8.71
N THR A 56 26.72 5.72 -7.67
CA THR A 56 27.61 5.13 -6.67
C THR A 56 26.99 5.03 -5.29
N THR A 57 25.78 5.55 -5.11
CA THR A 57 25.08 5.59 -3.83
C THR A 57 23.61 5.25 -4.01
N ASP A 58 23.04 4.56 -3.02
CA ASP A 58 21.61 4.24 -2.96
C ASP A 58 20.91 5.35 -2.18
N TRP A 59 20.75 6.51 -2.81
CA TRP A 59 20.37 7.75 -2.11
C TRP A 59 18.85 7.91 -2.01
N LEU A 60 18.09 7.72 -3.10
CA LEU A 60 16.63 7.80 -3.06
C LEU A 60 15.95 6.44 -3.02
N HIS A 61 16.54 5.44 -3.68
CA HIS A 61 15.99 4.09 -3.78
C HIS A 61 14.57 4.13 -4.35
N ILE A 62 14.39 4.72 -5.54
CA ILE A 62 13.08 4.68 -6.22
C ILE A 62 12.75 3.23 -6.54
N ASN A 63 11.78 2.68 -5.84
CA ASN A 63 11.45 1.26 -5.86
C ASN A 63 10.19 0.92 -6.64
N ASP A 64 9.38 1.91 -7.01
CA ASP A 64 8.09 1.63 -7.65
C ASP A 64 7.62 2.78 -8.56
N VAL A 65 6.99 2.45 -9.69
CA VAL A 65 6.30 3.41 -10.54
C VAL A 65 5.01 2.88 -11.13
N ASP A 66 3.93 3.53 -10.75
CA ASP A 66 2.60 3.05 -11.06
C ASP A 66 1.81 4.02 -11.96
N VAL A 67 0.94 3.51 -12.83
CA VAL A 67 0.25 4.31 -13.85
C VAL A 67 -1.10 4.82 -13.35
N ILE A 68 -1.17 6.08 -12.91
CA ILE A 68 -2.44 6.71 -12.52
C ILE A 68 -3.35 6.93 -13.75
N SER A 69 -2.80 7.53 -14.80
CA SER A 69 -3.51 7.79 -16.06
C SER A 69 -2.51 8.15 -17.16
N THR A 70 -2.96 8.40 -18.39
CA THR A 70 -2.06 8.73 -19.51
C THR A 70 -1.13 9.91 -19.17
N GLY A 71 0.16 9.61 -18.98
CA GLY A 71 1.19 10.59 -18.67
C GLY A 71 1.17 11.11 -17.23
N ARG A 72 0.46 10.47 -16.30
CA ARG A 72 0.47 10.75 -14.86
C ARG A 72 0.85 9.47 -14.11
N TYR A 73 1.86 9.56 -13.26
CA TYR A 73 2.49 8.41 -12.60
C TYR A 73 2.57 8.64 -11.10
N LEU A 74 2.41 7.58 -10.32
CA LEU A 74 2.73 7.53 -8.90
C LEU A 74 4.13 6.94 -8.77
N VAL A 75 4.98 7.53 -7.95
CA VAL A 75 6.36 7.07 -7.77
C VAL A 75 6.65 6.95 -6.29
N SER A 76 7.19 5.81 -5.86
CA SER A 76 7.68 5.64 -4.49
C SER A 76 9.15 6.01 -4.40
N VAL A 77 9.46 6.98 -3.52
CA VAL A 77 10.82 7.41 -3.21
C VAL A 77 11.14 6.94 -1.79
N ARG A 78 11.62 5.70 -1.70
CA ARG A 78 11.70 4.95 -0.43
C ARG A 78 12.50 5.67 0.63
N ASN A 79 13.72 6.11 0.32
CA ASN A 79 14.60 6.70 1.33
C ASN A 79 14.20 8.13 1.74
N ALA A 80 13.36 8.79 0.94
CA ALA A 80 12.79 10.11 1.26
C ALA A 80 11.49 10.02 2.04
N ASN A 81 10.98 8.80 2.30
CA ASN A 81 9.68 8.57 2.92
C ASN A 81 8.51 9.25 2.18
N GLN A 82 8.63 9.40 0.86
CA GLN A 82 7.71 10.21 0.05
C GLN A 82 7.17 9.44 -1.14
N LEU A 83 5.94 9.78 -1.53
CA LEU A 83 5.40 9.41 -2.83
C LEU A 83 5.21 10.66 -3.68
N LEU A 84 5.50 10.56 -4.97
CA LEU A 84 5.35 11.65 -5.92
C LEU A 84 4.29 11.33 -6.94
N VAL A 85 3.46 12.32 -7.26
CA VAL A 85 2.65 12.29 -8.47
C VAL A 85 3.36 13.10 -9.53
N ILE A 86 3.76 12.43 -10.61
CA ILE A 86 4.53 13.04 -11.71
C ILE A 86 3.66 13.10 -12.96
N LYS A 87 3.67 14.25 -13.62
CA LYS A 87 2.97 14.45 -14.89
C LYS A 87 3.93 14.82 -16.01
N ARG A 88 3.86 14.10 -17.13
CA ARG A 88 4.69 14.37 -18.31
C ARG A 88 4.52 15.81 -18.79
N GLY A 89 5.65 16.49 -18.97
CA GLY A 89 5.69 17.89 -19.41
C GLY A 89 5.47 18.93 -18.30
N GLU A 90 5.15 18.50 -17.08
CA GLU A 90 4.93 19.38 -15.92
C GLU A 90 5.91 19.09 -14.77
N GLY A 91 6.27 17.82 -14.56
CA GLY A 91 7.16 17.40 -13.46
C GLY A 91 6.35 16.87 -12.28
N VAL A 92 6.83 17.11 -11.06
CA VAL A 92 6.12 16.75 -9.81
C VAL A 92 4.93 17.70 -9.63
N VAL A 93 3.72 17.15 -9.52
CA VAL A 93 2.47 17.91 -9.37
C VAL A 93 1.76 17.65 -8.03
N ASP A 94 2.19 16.63 -7.29
CA ASP A 94 1.75 16.37 -5.92
C ASP A 94 2.84 15.59 -5.15
N VAL A 95 2.87 15.78 -3.84
CA VAL A 95 3.77 15.07 -2.92
C VAL A 95 2.92 14.52 -1.77
N ILE A 96 2.96 13.21 -1.58
CA ILE A 96 2.38 12.55 -0.41
C ILE A 96 3.49 12.40 0.64
N ASN A 97 3.16 12.74 1.88
CA ASN A 97 4.10 12.90 2.98
C ASN A 97 5.14 14.01 2.71
N GLU A 98 4.64 15.18 2.26
CA GLU A 98 5.47 16.36 2.00
C GLU A 98 6.28 16.74 3.23
N ASP A 99 7.53 17.15 2.98
CA ASP A 99 8.39 17.64 4.03
C ASP A 99 7.92 19.03 4.48
N THR A 100 7.61 19.14 5.76
CA THR A 100 7.13 20.38 6.38
C THR A 100 8.06 20.87 7.50
N THR A 101 9.11 20.11 7.82
CA THR A 101 9.98 20.39 8.97
C THR A 101 11.29 19.58 8.92
N ASP A 102 12.41 20.26 9.15
CA ASP A 102 13.76 19.68 9.22
C ASP A 102 13.95 18.69 10.40
N SER A 103 12.95 18.55 11.29
CA SER A 103 12.99 17.60 12.41
C SER A 103 13.11 16.15 11.95
N ASN A 104 12.69 15.85 10.72
CA ASN A 104 12.66 14.51 10.16
C ASN A 104 13.95 14.14 9.42
N ASP A 105 14.77 15.11 9.01
CA ASP A 105 16.00 14.92 8.24
C ASP A 105 16.92 13.82 8.78
N ALA A 106 17.06 13.76 10.10
CA ALA A 106 17.91 12.78 10.75
C ALA A 106 17.47 11.34 10.46
N ASN A 107 16.19 11.11 10.13
CA ASN A 107 15.68 9.83 9.68
C ASN A 107 16.21 9.50 8.28
N CYS A 108 16.05 10.40 7.31
CA CYS A 108 16.44 10.18 5.92
C CYS A 108 17.97 10.25 5.68
N ARG A 109 18.74 10.84 6.60
CA ARG A 109 20.22 10.81 6.57
C ARG A 109 20.81 9.48 7.04
N LYS A 110 19.99 8.58 7.62
CA LYS A 110 20.47 7.27 8.08
C LYS A 110 21.07 6.50 6.91
N SER A 111 22.03 5.63 7.23
CA SER A 111 22.63 4.71 6.24
C SER A 111 23.29 5.37 5.01
N GLY A 112 23.51 6.69 5.03
CA GLY A 112 24.12 7.42 3.91
C GLY A 112 23.20 7.62 2.71
N GLN A 113 21.89 7.66 2.94
CA GLN A 113 20.86 7.80 1.91
C GLN A 113 20.78 9.25 1.40
N LEU A 114 20.04 10.13 2.09
CA LEU A 114 19.92 11.54 1.75
C LEU A 114 20.99 12.39 2.45
N ALA A 115 21.43 13.45 1.76
CA ALA A 115 22.28 14.48 2.32
C ALA A 115 21.98 15.82 1.66
N ASP A 116 22.30 16.90 2.37
CA ASP A 116 22.25 18.27 1.84
C ASP A 116 23.47 18.46 0.91
N TYR A 117 23.26 18.23 -0.40
CA TYR A 117 24.34 18.25 -1.39
C TYR A 117 24.56 19.65 -1.99
N ASP A 118 23.62 20.57 -1.89
CA ASP A 118 23.73 21.93 -2.41
C ASP A 118 24.03 22.98 -1.32
N SER A 119 24.04 22.56 -0.05
CA SER A 119 24.36 23.34 1.14
C SER A 119 23.34 24.44 1.45
N ASP A 120 22.07 24.22 1.12
CA ASP A 120 20.99 25.15 1.46
C ASP A 120 20.42 24.93 2.88
N GLY A 121 20.73 23.79 3.50
CA GLY A 121 20.36 23.43 4.86
C GLY A 121 19.09 22.57 4.97
N ASP A 122 18.45 22.21 3.86
CA ASP A 122 17.22 21.43 3.81
C ASP A 122 17.46 20.07 3.13
N ILE A 123 16.73 19.04 3.54
CA ILE A 123 16.63 17.79 2.77
C ILE A 123 15.18 17.33 2.75
N ARG A 124 14.60 17.15 1.56
CA ARG A 124 13.21 16.68 1.44
C ARG A 124 13.03 15.30 2.08
N CYS A 125 12.51 15.28 3.30
CA CYS A 125 12.33 14.09 4.13
C CYS A 125 10.92 14.06 4.70
N GLY A 126 10.10 13.13 4.22
CA GLY A 126 8.76 12.91 4.74
C GLY A 126 8.75 12.45 6.21
N ASP A 127 7.61 12.62 6.88
CA ASP A 127 7.43 12.20 8.27
C ASP A 127 7.48 10.67 8.39
N PRO A 128 8.46 10.10 9.11
CA PRO A 128 8.58 8.65 9.29
C PRO A 128 7.42 8.02 10.07
N ASP A 129 6.64 8.79 10.82
CA ASP A 129 5.45 8.29 11.52
C ASP A 129 4.27 8.07 10.54
N VAL A 130 4.30 8.71 9.37
CA VAL A 130 3.32 8.53 8.29
C VAL A 130 3.78 7.43 7.32
N LEU A 131 4.98 7.54 6.76
CA LEU A 131 5.59 6.54 5.89
C LEU A 131 7.07 6.38 6.23
N ASN A 132 7.57 5.15 6.29
CA ASN A 132 8.96 4.86 6.57
C ASN A 132 9.47 3.76 5.63
N HIS A 133 10.25 4.16 4.63
CA HIS A 133 10.81 3.28 3.61
C HIS A 133 9.77 2.37 2.95
N GLN A 134 8.68 2.97 2.53
CA GLN A 134 7.53 2.34 1.92
C GLN A 134 7.81 1.69 0.55
N HIS A 135 6.90 0.81 0.12
CA HIS A 135 6.93 0.10 -1.17
C HIS A 135 5.54 0.05 -1.80
N ASN A 136 5.52 -0.17 -3.13
CA ASN A 136 4.38 -0.49 -3.99
C ASN A 136 3.08 0.24 -3.58
N PRO A 137 3.04 1.58 -3.69
CA PRO A 137 1.84 2.34 -3.43
C PRO A 137 0.83 2.16 -4.57
N GLN A 138 -0.44 1.97 -4.23
CA GLN A 138 -1.53 1.88 -5.20
C GLN A 138 -2.43 3.11 -5.16
N TRP A 139 -2.68 3.72 -6.33
CA TRP A 139 -3.59 4.86 -6.46
C TRP A 139 -5.06 4.46 -6.36
N LEU A 140 -5.72 4.79 -5.25
CA LEU A 140 -7.15 4.52 -5.02
C LEU A 140 -8.07 5.63 -5.56
N GLY A 141 -7.51 6.79 -5.92
CA GLY A 141 -8.23 7.93 -6.46
C GLY A 141 -7.59 9.27 -6.06
N ASP A 142 -8.13 10.39 -6.56
CA ASP A 142 -7.54 11.73 -6.37
C ASP A 142 -7.41 12.19 -4.90
N GLY A 143 -7.94 11.44 -3.94
CA GLY A 143 -7.76 11.70 -2.52
C GLY A 143 -7.47 10.47 -1.69
N ALA A 144 -6.99 9.37 -2.27
CA ALA A 144 -6.67 8.15 -1.52
C ALA A 144 -5.54 7.33 -2.18
N VAL A 145 -4.62 6.84 -1.35
CA VAL A 145 -3.52 5.95 -1.75
C VAL A 145 -3.36 4.84 -0.71
N LEU A 146 -3.12 3.61 -1.16
CA LEU A 146 -2.77 2.47 -0.32
C LEU A 146 -1.27 2.25 -0.41
N VAL A 147 -0.61 1.92 0.70
CA VAL A 147 0.85 1.81 0.74
C VAL A 147 1.27 0.67 1.66
N ALA A 148 2.25 -0.13 1.24
CA ALA A 148 2.99 -1.00 2.15
C ALA A 148 4.08 -0.18 2.87
N ASP A 149 3.85 0.14 4.14
CA ASP A 149 4.72 0.98 4.97
C ASP A 149 5.74 0.12 5.72
N SER A 150 6.78 -0.28 4.98
CA SER A 150 7.59 -1.46 5.30
C SER A 150 8.36 -1.39 6.61
N GLU A 151 9.01 -0.28 6.95
CA GLU A 151 9.79 -0.19 8.21
C GLU A 151 8.91 0.19 9.42
N ASN A 152 7.61 0.42 9.18
CA ASN A 152 6.59 0.52 10.23
C ASN A 152 5.76 -0.76 10.36
N ASP A 153 6.13 -1.84 9.63
CA ASP A 153 5.49 -3.15 9.68
C ASP A 153 3.96 -3.12 9.51
N ARG A 154 3.46 -2.26 8.61
CA ARG A 154 2.02 -2.11 8.38
C ARG A 154 1.68 -1.87 6.91
N VAL A 155 0.41 -2.04 6.59
CA VAL A 155 -0.21 -1.49 5.38
C VAL A 155 -1.11 -0.34 5.79
N ILE A 156 -1.03 0.78 5.07
CA ILE A 156 -1.73 2.02 5.41
C ILE A 156 -2.47 2.59 4.18
N GLU A 157 -3.70 3.07 4.40
CA GLU A 157 -4.44 3.87 3.44
C GLU A 157 -4.41 5.33 3.90
N LEU A 158 -3.89 6.24 3.06
CA LEU A 158 -3.84 7.67 3.33
C LEU A 158 -4.93 8.38 2.53
N HIS A 159 -5.67 9.28 3.16
CA HIS A 159 -6.68 10.12 2.51
C HIS A 159 -6.26 11.58 2.50
N ARG A 160 -6.60 12.29 1.42
CA ARG A 160 -6.37 13.72 1.29
C ARG A 160 -7.47 14.49 2.03
N THR A 161 -7.08 15.33 2.97
CA THR A 161 -7.97 16.21 3.74
C THR A 161 -8.48 17.36 2.87
N ALA A 162 -9.48 18.09 3.38
CA ALA A 162 -9.97 19.31 2.73
C ALA A 162 -8.91 20.43 2.64
N ALA A 163 -7.90 20.42 3.51
CA ALA A 163 -6.77 21.33 3.45
C ALA A 163 -5.72 20.89 2.42
N GLY A 164 -5.84 19.66 1.90
CA GLY A 164 -4.92 19.08 0.92
C GLY A 164 -3.77 18.28 1.52
N GLU A 165 -3.76 18.09 2.84
CA GLU A 165 -2.79 17.25 3.56
C GLU A 165 -3.18 15.77 3.45
N TRP A 166 -2.23 14.85 3.62
CA TRP A 166 -2.50 13.41 3.58
C TRP A 166 -2.46 12.82 4.99
N GLU A 167 -3.53 12.15 5.40
CA GLU A 167 -3.68 11.59 6.75
C GLU A 167 -4.04 10.10 6.71
N PRO A 168 -3.59 9.29 7.69
CA PRO A 168 -4.02 7.90 7.85
C PRO A 168 -5.53 7.76 7.98
N ALA A 169 -6.15 7.02 7.06
CA ALA A 169 -7.58 6.70 7.06
C ALA A 169 -7.86 5.27 7.52
N TRP A 170 -6.93 4.35 7.26
CA TRP A 170 -6.98 2.94 7.67
C TRP A 170 -5.57 2.37 7.77
N ALA A 171 -5.36 1.42 8.67
CA ALA A 171 -4.12 0.66 8.76
C ALA A 171 -4.37 -0.75 9.28
N VAL A 172 -3.48 -1.68 8.91
CA VAL A 172 -3.41 -3.03 9.47
C VAL A 172 -1.96 -3.44 9.62
N ASP A 173 -1.61 -3.99 10.77
CA ASP A 173 -0.24 -4.35 11.18
C ASP A 173 -0.07 -5.84 11.48
N GLN A 174 -1.14 -6.62 11.38
CA GLN A 174 -1.11 -8.05 11.66
C GLN A 174 -2.19 -8.82 10.92
N ALA A 175 -1.94 -10.12 10.74
CA ALA A 175 -2.89 -11.07 10.21
C ALA A 175 -2.75 -12.42 10.94
N GLU A 176 -3.86 -13.08 11.22
CA GLU A 176 -3.88 -14.41 11.89
C GLU A 176 -3.18 -14.40 13.27
N GLY A 177 -3.18 -13.26 13.97
CA GLY A 177 -2.49 -13.06 15.25
C GLY A 177 -0.96 -12.99 15.15
N VAL A 178 -0.43 -12.74 13.96
CA VAL A 178 0.99 -12.55 13.69
C VAL A 178 1.17 -11.18 13.08
N ALA A 179 1.95 -10.32 13.76
CA ALA A 179 2.35 -9.01 13.25
C ALA A 179 3.09 -9.17 11.91
N PHE A 180 2.89 -8.21 11.02
CA PHE A 180 3.64 -8.17 9.77
C PHE A 180 5.13 -7.95 10.04
N ASP A 181 5.93 -8.38 9.08
CA ASP A 181 7.38 -8.23 9.11
C ASP A 181 7.82 -7.80 7.70
N TRP A 182 8.06 -6.50 7.57
CA TRP A 182 8.50 -5.82 6.36
C TRP A 182 7.57 -6.04 5.16
N PRO A 183 6.27 -5.69 5.25
CA PRO A 183 5.36 -5.83 4.12
C PRO A 183 5.83 -4.94 2.96
N ARG A 184 5.80 -5.45 1.72
CA ARG A 184 6.35 -4.72 0.57
C ARG A 184 5.34 -4.41 -0.52
N ASP A 185 4.16 -4.98 -0.44
CA ASP A 185 3.13 -4.77 -1.43
C ASP A 185 1.76 -4.98 -0.81
N ALA A 186 0.81 -4.16 -1.23
CA ALA A 186 -0.56 -4.19 -0.80
C ALA A 186 -1.51 -3.68 -1.88
N ASP A 187 -2.42 -4.55 -2.29
CA ASP A 187 -3.36 -4.34 -3.38
C ASP A 187 -4.81 -4.32 -2.88
N ARG A 188 -5.50 -3.20 -3.08
CA ARG A 188 -6.96 -3.14 -2.92
C ARG A 188 -7.64 -3.77 -4.13
N LEU A 189 -8.22 -4.93 -3.88
CA LEU A 189 -8.94 -5.70 -4.88
C LEU A 189 -10.32 -5.09 -5.20
N PRO A 190 -10.91 -5.38 -6.37
CA PRO A 190 -12.24 -4.86 -6.75
C PRO A 190 -13.39 -5.29 -5.82
N ASN A 191 -13.22 -6.37 -5.05
CA ASN A 191 -14.19 -6.81 -4.04
C ASN A 191 -14.10 -6.00 -2.72
N GLY A 192 -13.13 -5.08 -2.62
CA GLY A 192 -12.86 -4.28 -1.44
C GLY A 192 -12.03 -5.00 -0.38
N ASN A 193 -11.37 -6.13 -0.68
CA ASN A 193 -10.38 -6.72 0.21
C ASN A 193 -8.97 -6.19 -0.15
N THR A 194 -8.03 -6.29 0.78
CA THR A 194 -6.62 -5.97 0.54
C THR A 194 -5.79 -7.24 0.50
N LEU A 195 -5.11 -7.52 -0.62
CA LEU A 195 -4.08 -8.56 -0.74
C LEU A 195 -2.74 -7.97 -0.31
N ILE A 196 -1.99 -8.64 0.54
CA ILE A 196 -0.78 -8.11 1.18
C ILE A 196 0.35 -9.13 1.07
N THR A 197 1.54 -8.66 0.70
CA THR A 197 2.79 -9.42 0.79
C THR A 197 3.44 -9.20 2.16
N ASP A 198 3.30 -10.16 3.05
CA ASP A 198 3.97 -10.15 4.36
C ASP A 198 5.35 -10.81 4.22
N THR A 199 6.30 -10.02 3.70
CA THR A 199 7.54 -10.46 3.07
C THR A 199 8.36 -11.40 3.95
N LEU A 200 8.76 -10.95 5.14
CA LEU A 200 9.71 -11.70 5.97
C LEU A 200 9.03 -12.84 6.74
N ASN A 201 7.73 -12.74 6.95
CA ASN A 201 6.89 -13.88 7.36
C ASN A 201 6.66 -14.90 6.23
N ARG A 202 7.03 -14.59 4.98
CA ARG A 202 6.91 -15.47 3.80
C ARG A 202 5.49 -15.97 3.60
N ARG A 203 4.54 -15.06 3.57
CA ARG A 203 3.14 -15.36 3.27
C ARG A 203 2.49 -14.24 2.47
N LEU A 204 1.42 -14.59 1.78
CA LEU A 204 0.43 -13.65 1.28
C LEU A 204 -0.81 -13.78 2.15
N VAL A 205 -1.43 -12.66 2.46
CA VAL A 205 -2.71 -12.61 3.18
C VAL A 205 -3.67 -11.71 2.43
N GLU A 206 -4.94 -12.09 2.39
CA GLU A 206 -6.01 -11.23 1.93
C GLU A 206 -6.90 -10.91 3.13
N VAL A 207 -7.06 -9.62 3.43
CA VAL A 207 -7.85 -9.12 4.55
C VAL A 207 -9.05 -8.32 4.04
N ASP A 208 -10.16 -8.34 4.75
CA ASP A 208 -11.24 -7.38 4.50
C ASP A 208 -11.00 -6.04 5.21
N GLU A 209 -11.93 -5.09 5.06
CA GLU A 209 -11.89 -3.75 5.68
C GLU A 209 -11.66 -3.76 7.19
N SER A 210 -12.10 -4.80 7.89
CA SER A 210 -11.90 -4.93 9.34
C SER A 210 -10.51 -5.45 9.73
N GLY A 211 -9.67 -5.80 8.74
CA GLY A 211 -8.42 -6.55 8.96
C GLY A 211 -8.64 -8.05 9.13
N THR A 212 -9.87 -8.56 8.94
CA THR A 212 -10.13 -10.00 9.07
C THR A 212 -9.57 -10.74 7.87
N VAL A 213 -8.75 -11.76 8.12
CA VAL A 213 -8.16 -12.60 7.08
C VAL A 213 -9.22 -13.48 6.43
N VAL A 214 -9.39 -13.33 5.12
CA VAL A 214 -10.33 -14.13 4.31
C VAL A 214 -9.63 -15.20 3.48
N TRP A 215 -8.32 -15.05 3.24
CA TRP A 215 -7.47 -16.02 2.55
C TRP A 215 -6.02 -15.82 2.93
N SER A 216 -5.22 -16.89 2.94
CA SER A 216 -3.78 -16.81 3.14
C SER A 216 -3.06 -17.98 2.45
N VAL A 217 -1.79 -17.76 2.09
CA VAL A 217 -0.90 -18.81 1.60
C VAL A 217 0.54 -18.55 2.04
N ARG A 218 1.25 -19.61 2.41
CA ARG A 218 2.70 -19.54 2.66
C ARG A 218 3.49 -19.68 1.37
N THR A 219 4.57 -18.92 1.27
CA THR A 219 5.51 -18.98 0.16
C THR A 219 6.80 -19.68 0.59
N LYS A 220 7.51 -20.29 -0.38
CA LYS A 220 8.80 -20.95 -0.10
C LYS A 220 9.93 -19.96 0.16
N ARG A 221 9.88 -18.80 -0.49
CA ARG A 221 10.83 -17.68 -0.44
C ARG A 221 10.10 -16.40 -0.03
N ILE A 222 10.84 -15.34 0.25
CA ILE A 222 10.26 -14.02 0.49
C ILE A 222 9.48 -13.56 -0.77
N PRO A 223 8.18 -13.26 -0.68
CA PRO A 223 7.45 -12.58 -1.75
C PRO A 223 7.90 -11.12 -1.83
N TYR A 224 7.96 -10.54 -3.03
CA TYR A 224 8.21 -9.10 -3.20
C TYR A 224 6.87 -8.41 -3.39
N GLU A 225 6.16 -8.84 -4.42
CA GLU A 225 4.88 -8.33 -4.87
C GLU A 225 3.99 -9.50 -5.28
N ALA A 226 2.67 -9.28 -5.25
CA ALA A 226 1.70 -10.28 -5.63
C ALA A 226 0.40 -9.69 -6.19
N ASP A 227 0.28 -9.71 -7.51
CA ASP A 227 -0.98 -9.42 -8.20
C ASP A 227 -2.05 -10.51 -8.12
N ARG A 228 -3.32 -10.08 -8.08
CA ARG A 228 -4.46 -10.95 -8.36
C ARG A 228 -4.90 -10.89 -9.82
N LEU A 229 -4.71 -11.98 -10.56
CA LEU A 229 -5.23 -12.09 -11.93
C LEU A 229 -6.76 -12.24 -11.99
N PRO A 230 -7.44 -11.66 -12.99
CA PRO A 230 -6.87 -10.92 -14.13
C PRO A 230 -6.68 -9.41 -13.87
N TYR A 231 -6.81 -8.95 -12.63
CA TYR A 231 -6.97 -7.53 -12.30
C TYR A 231 -5.64 -6.78 -12.24
N GLY A 232 -4.57 -7.43 -11.75
CA GLY A 232 -3.32 -6.74 -11.43
C GLY A 232 -3.54 -5.73 -10.29
N GLU A 233 -2.87 -4.59 -10.38
CA GLU A 233 -3.05 -3.42 -9.51
C GLU A 233 -4.00 -2.39 -10.17
N PRO A 234 -5.32 -2.39 -9.88
CA PRO A 234 -6.23 -1.45 -10.49
C PRO A 234 -6.08 -0.03 -9.93
N VAL A 235 -6.25 0.97 -10.79
CA VAL A 235 -6.48 2.37 -10.36
C VAL A 235 -7.94 2.55 -9.94
N GLY A 236 -8.16 3.26 -8.83
CA GLY A 236 -9.51 3.59 -8.37
C GLY A 236 -10.32 2.47 -7.70
N PRO A 237 -9.75 1.43 -7.06
CA PRO A 237 -10.53 0.43 -6.35
C PRO A 237 -11.17 1.04 -5.08
N PRO A 238 -12.10 0.33 -4.42
CA PRO A 238 -12.85 0.88 -3.29
C PRO A 238 -11.95 1.31 -2.12
N THR A 239 -12.08 2.56 -1.68
CA THR A 239 -11.42 3.10 -0.48
C THR A 239 -12.12 2.64 0.80
N TYR A 240 -11.40 2.58 1.91
CA TYR A 240 -12.00 2.45 3.23
C TYR A 240 -12.24 3.82 3.84
N THR A 241 -13.35 3.99 4.55
CA THR A 241 -13.62 5.22 5.30
C THR A 241 -13.80 4.84 6.76
N SER A 242 -12.85 5.20 7.62
CA SER A 242 -13.10 5.15 9.06
C SER A 242 -14.11 6.23 9.42
N ASN A 243 -15.39 5.86 9.46
CA ASN A 243 -16.38 6.69 10.14
C ASN A 243 -16.13 6.61 11.66
N GLY A 244 -15.20 7.43 12.14
CA GLY A 244 -15.10 7.83 13.53
C GLY A 244 -14.16 7.02 14.42
N SER A 245 -13.03 7.66 14.72
CA SER A 245 -12.32 7.59 16.00
C SER A 245 -11.41 6.39 16.29
N SER A 246 -10.18 6.78 16.67
CA SER A 246 -9.10 6.04 17.34
C SER A 246 -8.40 4.93 16.57
N VAL A 247 -7.14 5.23 16.23
CA VAL A 247 -6.00 4.34 16.49
C VAL A 247 -6.06 3.92 17.96
N ASP A 248 -6.78 2.84 18.24
CA ASP A 248 -6.66 2.06 19.47
C ASP A 248 -6.98 0.60 19.13
N SER A 249 -6.33 -0.28 19.89
CA SER A 249 -6.30 -1.74 19.80
C SER A 249 -7.64 -2.46 19.49
N PRO A 250 -7.59 -3.70 18.97
CA PRO A 250 -8.73 -4.35 18.32
C PRO A 250 -9.84 -4.72 19.31
N ASP A 251 -10.99 -4.96 18.71
CA ASP A 251 -12.15 -5.70 19.20
C ASP A 251 -13.31 -4.90 19.82
N ALA A 252 -14.28 -4.63 18.95
CA ALA A 252 -15.69 -4.67 19.34
C ALA A 252 -16.50 -5.55 18.38
N GLY A 253 -15.94 -6.70 17.96
CA GLY A 253 -16.74 -7.79 17.41
C GLY A 253 -17.57 -8.45 18.52
N VAL A 254 -18.79 -8.89 18.24
CA VAL A 254 -19.54 -9.70 19.20
C VAL A 254 -18.84 -11.06 19.31
N PRO A 255 -18.35 -11.47 20.50
CA PRO A 255 -17.53 -12.67 20.64
C PRO A 255 -18.20 -13.90 20.05
N GLY A 256 -17.55 -14.53 19.07
CA GLY A 256 -17.99 -15.76 18.43
C GLY A 256 -18.73 -15.58 17.09
N LEU A 257 -19.27 -14.41 16.76
CA LEU A 257 -19.89 -14.19 15.44
C LEU A 257 -18.86 -14.17 14.31
N SER A 258 -17.69 -13.57 14.52
CA SER A 258 -16.59 -13.54 13.56
C SER A 258 -16.11 -14.96 13.24
N LEU A 259 -15.88 -15.78 14.28
CA LEU A 259 -15.47 -17.18 14.12
C LEU A 259 -16.53 -18.01 13.36
N LEU A 260 -17.81 -17.78 13.65
CA LEU A 260 -18.92 -18.43 12.94
C LEU A 260 -19.01 -17.98 11.48
N LEU A 261 -18.75 -16.70 11.20
CA LEU A 261 -18.75 -16.17 9.84
C LEU A 261 -17.58 -16.72 9.01
N VAL A 262 -16.39 -16.83 9.61
CA VAL A 262 -15.22 -17.48 9.00
C VAL A 262 -15.53 -18.95 8.71
N GLY A 263 -16.07 -19.68 9.68
CA GLY A 263 -16.50 -21.07 9.48
C GLY A 263 -17.56 -21.22 8.39
N LEU A 264 -18.54 -20.31 8.35
CA LEU A 264 -19.57 -20.29 7.31
C LEU A 264 -18.97 -20.05 5.93
N ARG A 265 -18.06 -19.08 5.77
CA ARG A 265 -17.41 -18.78 4.48
C ARG A 265 -16.50 -19.92 4.02
N ALA A 266 -15.84 -20.61 4.96
CA ALA A 266 -15.03 -21.80 4.65
C ALA A 266 -15.89 -22.97 4.11
N VAL A 267 -17.11 -23.13 4.62
CA VAL A 267 -18.03 -24.22 4.21
C VAL A 267 -18.91 -23.81 3.02
N VAL A 268 -19.22 -22.52 2.90
CA VAL A 268 -20.06 -21.93 1.85
C VAL A 268 -19.29 -20.78 1.18
N PRO A 269 -18.36 -21.09 0.25
CA PRO A 269 -17.54 -20.07 -0.41
C PRO A 269 -18.35 -19.07 -1.26
N SER A 270 -19.59 -19.41 -1.61
CA SER A 270 -20.52 -18.52 -2.33
C SER A 270 -21.27 -17.54 -1.44
N THR A 271 -20.93 -17.45 -0.15
CA THR A 271 -21.54 -16.48 0.77
C THR A 271 -21.36 -15.06 0.23
N PRO A 272 -22.45 -14.31 -0.01
CA PRO A 272 -22.34 -12.97 -0.58
C PRO A 272 -21.55 -12.01 0.31
N PHE A 273 -20.77 -11.12 -0.32
CA PHE A 273 -19.89 -10.16 0.37
C PHE A 273 -20.62 -9.18 1.29
N TRP A 274 -21.90 -8.89 1.03
CA TRP A 274 -22.75 -8.05 1.89
C TRP A 274 -23.25 -8.78 3.15
N PHE A 275 -23.05 -10.11 3.23
CA PHE A 275 -23.39 -10.91 4.41
C PHE A 275 -22.24 -10.82 5.43
N ARG A 276 -22.43 -9.97 6.45
CA ARG A 276 -21.49 -9.66 7.53
C ARG A 276 -22.06 -10.11 8.88
N GLU A 277 -21.36 -9.81 9.98
CA GLU A 277 -21.76 -10.21 11.34
C GLU A 277 -23.19 -9.80 11.73
N PRO A 278 -23.71 -8.59 11.37
CA PRO A 278 -25.09 -8.23 11.70
C PRO A 278 -26.12 -9.16 11.03
N GLN A 279 -25.89 -9.53 9.77
CA GLN A 279 -26.76 -10.44 9.03
C GLN A 279 -26.69 -11.86 9.59
N LEU A 280 -25.48 -12.32 9.97
CA LEU A 280 -25.30 -13.60 10.63
C LEU A 280 -26.02 -13.62 12.00
N GLY A 281 -25.85 -12.58 12.81
CA GLY A 281 -26.53 -12.43 14.09
C GLY A 281 -28.06 -12.43 13.95
N LEU A 282 -28.61 -11.65 13.01
CA LEU A 282 -30.04 -11.64 12.70
C LEU A 282 -30.56 -13.01 12.25
N THR A 283 -29.76 -13.74 11.45
CA THR A 283 -30.10 -15.08 10.98
C THR A 283 -30.17 -16.08 12.14
N LEU A 284 -29.19 -16.05 13.05
CA LEU A 284 -29.15 -16.90 14.23
C LEU A 284 -30.31 -16.62 15.20
N VAL A 285 -30.62 -15.35 15.43
CA VAL A 285 -31.78 -14.94 16.25
C VAL A 285 -33.08 -15.42 15.61
N SER A 286 -33.23 -15.25 14.29
CA SER A 286 -34.42 -15.69 13.56
C SER A 286 -34.60 -17.21 13.65
N ALA A 287 -33.52 -17.99 13.48
CA ALA A 287 -33.54 -19.44 13.62
C ALA A 287 -33.92 -19.86 15.05
N LEU A 288 -33.39 -19.19 16.08
CA LEU A 288 -33.73 -19.44 17.48
C LEU A 288 -35.22 -19.20 17.75
N LEU A 289 -35.78 -18.08 17.26
CA LEU A 289 -37.20 -17.77 17.43
C LEU A 289 -38.12 -18.81 16.79
N ILE A 290 -37.77 -19.34 15.61
CA ILE A 290 -38.52 -20.42 14.95
C ILE A 290 -38.50 -21.69 15.80
N VAL A 291 -37.34 -22.06 16.35
CA VAL A 291 -37.21 -23.26 17.19
C VAL A 291 -38.02 -23.10 18.48
N VAL A 292 -37.91 -21.96 19.17
CA VAL A 292 -38.65 -21.68 20.41
C VAL A 292 -40.16 -21.70 20.15
N GLY A 293 -40.65 -21.00 19.13
CA GLY A 293 -42.07 -21.00 18.76
C GLY A 293 -42.58 -22.39 18.37
N GLY A 294 -41.76 -23.20 17.69
CA GLY A 294 -42.10 -24.59 17.36
C GLY A 294 -42.18 -25.52 18.58
N VAL A 295 -41.40 -25.25 19.64
CA VAL A 295 -41.44 -26.01 20.91
C VAL A 295 -42.65 -25.59 21.76
N GLU A 296 -42.99 -24.30 21.81
CA GLU A 296 -44.20 -23.84 22.51
C GLU A 296 -45.48 -24.38 21.87
N ASN A 297 -45.55 -24.43 20.54
CA ASN A 297 -46.69 -25.00 19.82
C ASN A 297 -46.81 -26.54 19.93
N ARG A 298 -45.87 -27.20 20.62
CA ARG A 298 -45.86 -28.65 20.89
C ARG A 298 -46.08 -28.99 22.37
N ARG A 299 -46.29 -28.00 23.24
CA ARG A 299 -46.74 -28.24 24.61
C ARG A 299 -48.27 -28.42 24.60
N PRO A 300 -48.79 -29.58 25.03
CA PRO A 300 -50.22 -29.87 25.05
C PRO A 300 -51.00 -29.01 26.06
#